data_AF-A0A7Y3ERG7-F1
#
_entry.id   AF-A0A7Y3ERG7-F1
#
_cell.length_a   1.000
_cell.length_b   1.000
_cell.length_c   1.000
_cell.angle_alpha   90.00
_cell.angle_beta   90.00
_cell.angle_gamma   90.00
#
_symmetry.space_group_name_H-M   'P 1'
#
loop_
_entity.id
_entity.type
_entity.pdbx_description
1 polymer ?
#
loop_
_entity_poly.entity_id
_entity_poly.type
_entity_poly.pdbx_seq_one_letter_code
_entity_poly.pdbx_strand_id
1 'polypeptide(L)'
;MENIKEISKRISNDLDMHLPPQLTDEEMIMHIADRVDQMLKGDPDLLMSYLYRLDVEEKKINAAIETSITPLNVTFANLIWERQKERLASKKKYKQDPIEGWEF
;
A
#
# COMPACT_ATOMS: atom_id res chain seq x y z
N MET A 1 -10.04 8.95 10.41
CA MET A 1 -10.81 7.69 10.44
C MET A 1 -11.38 7.29 9.08
N GLU A 2 -12.14 8.15 8.37
CA GLU A 2 -12.70 7.85 7.03
C GLU A 2 -11.65 7.32 6.03
N ASN A 3 -10.48 7.97 5.99
CA ASN A 3 -9.41 7.67 5.02
C ASN A 3 -8.71 6.33 5.28
N ILE A 4 -8.56 5.93 6.54
CA ILE A 4 -7.87 4.68 6.91
C ILE A 4 -8.73 3.51 6.48
N LYS A 5 -10.05 3.56 6.69
CA LYS A 5 -10.98 2.52 6.23
C LYS A 5 -10.97 2.34 4.71
N GLU A 6 -10.89 3.44 3.93
CA GLU A 6 -10.75 3.36 2.47
C GLU A 6 -9.42 2.68 2.07
N ILE A 7 -8.31 3.04 2.72
CA ILE A 7 -7.01 2.41 2.45
C ILE A 7 -7.03 0.93 2.83
N SER A 8 -7.46 0.58 4.04
CA SER A 8 -7.50 -0.81 4.52
C SER A 8 -8.31 -1.69 3.58
N LYS A 9 -9.49 -1.22 3.13
CA LYS A 9 -10.31 -1.99 2.17
C LYS A 9 -9.58 -2.23 0.83
N ARG A 10 -8.85 -1.23 0.33
CA ARG A 10 -8.10 -1.38 -0.93
C ARG A 10 -6.92 -2.32 -0.78
N ILE A 11 -6.11 -2.12 0.25
CA ILE A 11 -4.96 -2.98 0.53
C ILE A 11 -5.41 -4.44 0.74
N SER A 12 -6.51 -4.65 1.47
CA SER A 12 -7.13 -5.97 1.65
C SER A 12 -7.45 -6.65 0.32
N ASN A 13 -8.02 -5.92 -0.64
CA ASN A 13 -8.32 -6.45 -1.98
C ASN A 13 -7.06 -6.65 -2.83
N ASP A 14 -6.12 -5.71 -2.81
CA ASP A 14 -4.94 -5.72 -3.67
C ASP A 14 -3.92 -6.79 -3.25
N LEU A 15 -3.79 -7.04 -1.94
CA LEU A 15 -2.88 -8.04 -1.36
C LEU A 15 -3.57 -9.36 -0.99
N ASP A 16 -4.86 -9.50 -1.31
CA ASP A 16 -5.69 -10.67 -1.03
C ASP A 16 -5.57 -11.13 0.44
N MET A 17 -5.96 -10.24 1.36
CA MET A 17 -5.89 -10.52 2.80
C MET A 17 -7.09 -9.93 3.55
N HIS A 18 -7.45 -10.55 4.67
CA HIS A 18 -8.51 -10.05 5.54
C HIS A 18 -7.94 -9.10 6.60
N LEU A 19 -8.47 -7.88 6.65
CA LEU A 19 -8.08 -6.87 7.65
C LEU A 19 -9.24 -6.56 8.61
N PRO A 20 -8.95 -6.36 9.90
CA PRO A 20 -9.90 -5.78 10.85
C PRO A 20 -10.43 -4.40 10.43
N PRO A 21 -11.65 -4.03 10.82
CA PRO A 21 -12.33 -2.80 10.35
C PRO A 21 -11.77 -1.48 10.93
N GLN A 22 -10.92 -1.56 11.96
CA GLN A 22 -10.35 -0.43 12.68
C GLN A 22 -8.93 -0.80 13.10
N LEU A 23 -7.94 -0.19 12.46
CA LEU A 23 -6.53 -0.44 12.71
C LEU A 23 -5.80 0.91 12.84
N THR A 24 -4.80 0.96 13.71
CA THR A 24 -3.81 2.04 13.70
C THR A 24 -2.86 1.88 12.52
N ASP A 25 -2.04 2.90 12.25
CA ASP A 25 -1.00 2.83 11.23
C ASP A 25 0.00 1.70 11.53
N GLU A 26 0.38 1.53 12.79
CA GLU A 26 1.28 0.47 13.22
C GLU A 26 0.66 -0.92 13.00
N GLU A 27 -0.62 -1.10 13.35
CA GLU A 27 -1.32 -2.36 13.13
C GLU A 27 -1.49 -2.67 11.64
N MET A 28 -1.75 -1.65 10.81
CA MET A 28 -1.76 -1.79 9.36
C MET A 28 -0.41 -2.25 8.82
N ILE A 29 0.69 -1.63 9.25
CA ILE A 29 2.03 -2.01 8.83
C ILE A 29 2.34 -3.46 9.26
N MET A 30 1.95 -3.86 10.48
CA MET A 30 2.14 -5.23 10.95
C MET A 30 1.41 -6.25 10.06
N HIS A 31 0.14 -6.01 9.73
CA HIS A 31 -0.61 -6.91 8.86
C HIS A 31 -0.03 -6.99 7.44
N ILE A 32 0.39 -5.85 6.87
CA ILE A 32 1.05 -5.84 5.56
C ILE A 32 2.38 -6.59 5.64
N ALA A 33 3.17 -6.39 6.70
CA ALA A 33 4.47 -7.04 6.87
C ALA A 33 4.34 -8.57 7.00
N ASP A 34 3.31 -9.07 7.68
CA ASP A 34 3.03 -10.51 7.74
C ASP A 34 2.68 -11.07 6.36
N ARG A 35 1.79 -10.40 5.62
CA ARG A 35 1.41 -10.81 4.27
C ARG A 35 2.61 -10.78 3.30
N VAL A 36 3.45 -9.76 3.39
CA VAL A 36 4.68 -9.66 2.59
C VAL A 36 5.66 -10.76 2.96
N ASP A 37 5.83 -11.10 4.23
CA ASP A 37 6.72 -12.19 4.66
C ASP A 37 6.28 -13.55 4.11
N GLN A 38 4.97 -13.81 4.10
CA GLN A 38 4.40 -15.02 3.49
C GLN A 38 4.74 -15.10 1.99
N MET A 39 4.60 -14.00 1.25
CA MET A 39 4.92 -13.98 -0.19
C MET A 39 6.42 -14.02 -0.46
N LEU A 40 7.26 -13.35 0.34
CA LEU A 40 8.72 -13.46 0.22
C LEU A 40 9.21 -14.90 0.38
N LYS A 41 8.54 -15.71 1.22
CA LYS A 41 8.91 -17.10 1.46
C LYS A 41 8.28 -18.08 0.46
N GLY A 42 7.07 -17.77 -0.02
CA GLY A 42 6.29 -18.68 -0.88
C GLY A 42 6.32 -18.35 -2.36
N ASP A 43 6.11 -17.07 -2.70
CA ASP A 43 5.96 -16.60 -4.08
C ASP A 43 6.43 -15.13 -4.22
N PRO A 44 7.75 -14.89 -4.35
CA PRO A 44 8.30 -13.53 -4.51
C PRO A 44 7.84 -12.84 -5.80
N ASP A 45 7.56 -13.60 -6.86
CA ASP A 45 7.10 -13.04 -8.13
C ASP A 45 5.68 -12.44 -7.98
N LEU A 46 4.80 -13.12 -7.23
CA LEU A 46 3.50 -12.58 -6.86
C LEU A 46 3.63 -11.27 -6.06
N LEU A 47 4.53 -11.23 -5.07
CA LEU A 47 4.79 -10.00 -4.32
C LEU A 47 5.21 -8.86 -5.26
N MET A 48 6.14 -9.09 -6.18
CA MET A 48 6.58 -8.08 -7.14
C MET A 48 5.42 -7.59 -8.02
N SER A 49 4.53 -8.49 -8.46
CA SER A 49 3.34 -8.13 -9.22
C SER A 49 2.39 -7.20 -8.45
N TYR A 50 2.26 -7.40 -7.14
CA TYR A 50 1.44 -6.56 -6.27
C TYR A 50 2.09 -5.21 -6.01
N LEU A 51 3.40 -5.17 -5.76
CA LEU A 51 4.15 -3.92 -5.58
C LEU A 51 3.98 -3.01 -6.80
N TYR A 52 4.06 -3.58 -8.01
CA TYR A 52 3.80 -2.84 -9.25
C TYR A 52 2.36 -2.31 -9.34
N ARG A 53 1.35 -3.14 -9.05
CA ARG A 53 -0.06 -2.73 -9.06
C ARG A 53 -0.37 -1.62 -8.06
N LEU A 54 0.32 -1.64 -6.92
CA LEU A 54 0.21 -0.64 -5.86
C LEU A 54 1.01 0.64 -6.16
N ASP A 55 1.69 0.69 -7.31
CA ASP A 55 2.52 1.80 -7.78
C ASP A 55 3.67 2.12 -6.81
N VAL A 56 4.30 1.07 -6.26
CA VAL A 56 5.52 1.19 -5.47
C VAL A 56 6.70 1.30 -6.44
N GLU A 57 7.44 2.41 -6.36
CA GLU A 57 8.55 2.69 -7.28
C GLU A 57 9.65 1.62 -7.20
N GLU A 58 10.05 1.08 -8.36
CA GLU A 58 11.11 0.07 -8.47
C GLU A 58 12.42 0.52 -7.81
N LYS A 59 12.78 1.80 -7.95
CA LYS A 59 13.96 2.38 -7.30
C LYS A 59 13.90 2.24 -5.77
N LYS A 60 12.72 2.41 -5.16
CA LYS A 60 12.53 2.26 -3.70
C LYS A 60 12.61 0.79 -3.29
N ILE A 61 12.11 -0.12 -4.13
CA ILE A 61 12.20 -1.57 -3.90
C ILE A 61 13.67 -2.02 -3.94
N ASN A 62 14.41 -1.65 -4.99
CA ASN A 62 15.83 -2.00 -5.14
C ASN A 62 16.66 -1.42 -3.99
N ALA A 63 16.43 -0.15 -3.61
CA ALA A 63 17.09 0.44 -2.46
C ALA A 63 16.79 -0.32 -1.15
N ALA A 64 15.54 -0.75 -0.94
CA ALA A 64 15.18 -1.55 0.22
C ALA A 64 15.88 -2.93 0.22
N ILE A 65 16.05 -3.58 -0.93
CA ILE A 65 16.78 -4.85 -1.02
C ILE A 65 18.28 -4.65 -0.72
N GLU A 66 18.88 -3.58 -1.25
CA GLU A 66 20.32 -3.35 -1.15
C GLU A 66 20.76 -2.77 0.20
N THR A 67 19.93 -1.92 0.83
CA THR A 67 20.38 -1.05 1.93
C THR A 67 19.56 -1.18 3.22
N SER A 68 18.51 -2.01 3.24
CA SER A 68 17.64 -2.11 4.40
C SER A 68 18.37 -2.73 5.61
N ILE A 69 18.37 -2.02 6.72
CA ILE A 69 18.85 -2.50 8.03
C ILE A 69 17.72 -3.27 8.76
N THR A 70 16.47 -2.92 8.46
CA THR A 70 15.28 -3.63 8.97
C THR A 70 14.94 -4.85 8.12
N PRO A 71 14.17 -5.81 8.64
CA PRO A 71 13.68 -6.93 7.84
C PRO A 71 12.93 -6.46 6.59
N LEU A 72 13.18 -7.12 5.46
CA LEU A 72 12.68 -6.67 4.14
C LEU A 72 11.16 -6.59 4.09
N ASN A 73 10.46 -7.52 4.74
CA ASN A 73 9.00 -7.51 4.84
C ASN A 73 8.46 -6.25 5.55
N VAL A 74 9.14 -5.79 6.60
CA VAL A 74 8.78 -4.55 7.31
C VAL A 74 9.07 -3.34 6.43
N THR A 75 10.21 -3.31 5.75
CA THR A 75 10.58 -2.21 4.86
C THR A 75 9.59 -2.07 3.71
N PHE A 76 9.21 -3.18 3.07
CA PHE A 76 8.20 -3.20 2.02
C PHE A 76 6.80 -2.81 2.53
N ALA A 77 6.42 -3.26 3.74
CA ALA A 77 5.15 -2.85 4.34
C ALA A 77 5.04 -1.34 4.53
N ASN A 78 6.14 -0.71 4.96
CA ASN A 78 6.22 0.75 5.06
C ASN A 78 6.11 1.43 3.69
N LEU A 79 6.83 0.93 2.67
CA LEU A 79 6.73 1.47 1.31
C LEU A 79 5.29 1.40 0.76
N ILE A 80 4.62 0.27 0.95
CA ILE A 80 3.22 0.08 0.54
C ILE A 80 2.32 1.08 1.27
N TRP A 81 2.46 1.18 2.60
CA TRP A 81 1.63 2.06 3.42
C TRP A 81 1.80 3.53 3.05
N GLU A 82 3.04 4.01 2.93
CA GLU A 82 3.34 5.38 2.52
C GLU A 82 2.76 5.69 1.13
N ARG A 83 2.92 4.78 0.17
CA ARG A 83 2.37 4.96 -1.17
C ARG A 83 0.85 5.09 -1.15
N GLN A 84 0.14 4.34 -0.30
CA GLN A 84 -1.31 4.48 -0.17
C GLN A 84 -1.73 5.81 0.46
N LYS A 85 -0.97 6.31 1.44
CA LYS A 85 -1.19 7.64 2.02
C LYS A 85 -0.96 8.74 0.97
N GLU A 86 0.12 8.66 0.20
CA GLU A 86 0.43 9.59 -0.90
C GLU A 86 -0.68 9.61 -1.97
N ARG A 87 -1.21 8.42 -2.32
CA ARG A 87 -2.31 8.29 -3.27
C ARG A 87 -3.56 9.02 -2.77
N LEU A 88 -3.94 8.83 -1.50
CA LEU A 88 -5.07 9.54 -0.92
C LEU A 88 -4.84 11.06 -0.88
N ALA A 89 -3.65 11.49 -0.49
CA ALA A 89 -3.30 12.91 -0.47
C ALA A 89 -3.41 13.52 -1.87
N SER A 90 -2.91 12.83 -2.90
CA SER A 90 -3.01 13.25 -4.30
C SER A 90 -4.46 13.31 -4.78
N LYS A 91 -5.28 12.29 -4.49
CA LYS A 91 -6.71 12.26 -4.85
C LYS A 91 -7.47 13.45 -4.26
N LYS A 92 -7.13 13.87 -3.03
CA LYS A 92 -7.71 15.05 -2.39
C LYS A 92 -7.22 16.35 -3.01
N LYS A 93 -5.92 16.45 -3.26
CA LYS A 93 -5.27 17.65 -3.82
C LYS A 93 -5.76 17.97 -5.23
N TYR A 94 -5.96 16.96 -6.06
CA TYR A 94 -6.34 17.10 -7.46
C TYR A 94 -7.82 16.79 -7.72
N LYS A 95 -8.67 16.81 -6.68
CA LYS A 95 -10.12 16.69 -6.85
C LYS A 95 -10.60 17.90 -7.65
N GLN A 96 -10.91 17.70 -8.93
CA GLN A 96 -11.53 18.72 -9.77
C GLN A 96 -13.00 18.80 -9.42
N ASP A 97 -13.51 20.03 -9.33
CA ASP A 97 -14.94 20.26 -9.31
C ASP A 97 -15.53 19.86 -10.67
N PRO A 98 -16.80 19.42 -10.71
CA PRO A 98 -17.50 19.17 -11.95
C PRO A 98 -17.35 20.38 -12.88
N ILE A 99 -17.05 20.15 -14.15
CA ILE A 99 -16.98 21.23 -15.13
C ILE A 99 -18.40 21.78 -15.28
N GLU A 100 -18.58 23.08 -14.99
CA GLU A 100 -19.86 23.76 -15.13
C GLU A 100 -20.38 23.60 -16.57
N GLY A 101 -21.58 23.03 -16.72
CA GLY A 101 -22.21 22.74 -18.02
C GLY A 101 -21.94 21.34 -18.61
N TRP A 102 -21.22 20.47 -17.89
CA TRP A 102 -21.04 19.05 -18.23
C TRP A 102 -21.77 18.12 -17.26
N GLU A 103 -22.95 18.54 -16.78
CA GLU A 103 -23.84 17.66 -16.02
C GLU A 103 -24.67 16.84 -17.01
N PHE A 104 -24.35 15.54 -17.16
CA PHE A 104 -25.19 14.55 -17.84
C PHE A 104 -25.85 13.63 -16.80
#